data_AF-A0A524MJZ7-F1
#
_entry.id   AF-A0A524MJZ7-F1
#
_cell.length_a   1.000
_cell.length_b   1.000
_cell.length_c   1.000
_cell.angle_alpha   90.00
_cell.angle_beta   90.00
_cell.angle_gamma   90.00
#
_symmetry.space_group_name_H-M   'P 1'
#
loop_
_entity.id
_entity.type
_entity.pdbx_description
1 polymer ?
#
loop_
_entity_poly.entity_id
_entity_poly.type
_entity_poly.pdbx_seq_one_letter_code
_entity_poly.pdbx_strand_id
1 'polypeptide(L)'
;MDKTNTMMAKRNPLSRSAGFSLIELMVGVIIAIIGSIVIFQVFAVSENYNRTSVAGSDAQQSGAMGLYSIERDLRTAGFGINDTTFLGCNVLAYNDVRTPTDFNFSLQPVLITQGAGNDATTGVGAASDTITILYGNSSNGLASVQQVQNMASATEDYKVSNRYGFQMGDLFVAAEGG
;
A
#
# COMPACT_ATOMS: atom_id res chain seq x y z
N MET A 1 40.65 94.30 50.23
CA MET A 1 39.92 93.13 50.73
C MET A 1 39.41 92.38 49.51
N ASP A 2 40.21 91.47 48.96
CA ASP A 2 40.30 90.06 49.39
C ASP A 2 39.07 89.27 48.93
N LYS A 3 39.21 88.48 47.86
CA LYS A 3 39.32 87.02 47.89
C LYS A 3 39.29 86.41 46.48
N THR A 4 40.44 85.89 46.08
CA THR A 4 40.62 84.85 45.07
C THR A 4 39.89 83.58 45.50
N ASN A 5 39.03 83.01 44.63
CA ASN A 5 38.56 81.63 44.76
C ASN A 5 38.86 80.87 43.46
N THR A 6 40.00 80.19 43.50
CA THR A 6 40.47 79.19 42.55
C THR A 6 39.55 77.96 42.60
N MET A 7 38.74 77.76 41.56
CA MET A 7 38.00 76.51 41.38
C MET A 7 38.97 75.43 40.89
N MET A 8 39.23 74.44 41.75
CA MET A 8 40.05 73.27 41.44
C MET A 8 39.21 72.29 40.61
N ALA A 9 39.51 72.18 39.31
CA ALA A 9 38.83 71.25 38.41
C ALA A 9 39.20 69.78 38.75
N LYS A 10 38.22 69.01 39.23
CA LYS A 10 38.35 67.57 39.49
C LYS A 10 38.42 66.82 38.14
N ARG A 11 39.62 66.42 37.72
CA ARG A 11 39.82 65.53 36.55
C ARG A 11 39.33 64.12 36.91
N ASN A 12 38.28 63.65 36.25
CA ASN A 12 37.94 62.24 36.25
C ASN A 12 39.09 61.46 35.57
N PRO A 13 39.62 60.38 36.18
CA PRO A 13 40.55 59.51 35.48
C PRO A 13 39.80 58.85 34.31
N LEU A 14 40.32 59.03 33.09
CA LEU A 14 39.86 58.28 31.93
C LEU A 14 40.13 56.80 32.21
N SER A 15 39.06 56.01 32.30
CA SER A 15 39.14 54.56 32.39
C SER A 15 39.98 54.03 31.23
N ARG A 16 41.11 53.38 31.53
CA ARG A 16 41.86 52.63 30.53
C ARG A 16 41.03 51.41 30.14
N SER A 17 40.54 51.39 28.90
CA SER A 17 39.92 50.19 28.35
C SER A 17 41.01 49.10 28.23
N ALA A 18 40.91 48.06 29.04
CA ALA A 18 41.67 46.84 28.80
C ALA A 18 41.04 46.15 27.59
N GLY A 19 41.81 45.98 26.51
CA GLY A 19 41.40 45.15 25.37
C GLY A 19 41.48 43.66 25.72
N PHE A 20 40.77 42.82 24.96
CA PHE A 20 40.87 41.37 25.10
C PHE A 20 42.20 40.87 24.55
N SER A 21 42.75 39.84 25.20
CA SER A 21 43.94 39.15 24.68
C SER A 21 43.59 38.32 23.43
N LEU A 22 44.52 38.16 22.49
CA LEU A 22 44.33 37.34 21.29
C LEU A 22 43.93 35.89 21.65
N ILE A 23 44.47 35.37 22.77
CA ILE A 23 44.12 34.03 23.27
C ILE A 23 42.67 33.94 23.75
N GLU A 24 42.11 34.99 24.38
CA GLU A 24 40.71 34.99 24.82
C GLU A 24 39.77 34.94 23.62
N LEU A 25 40.08 35.67 22.55
CA LEU A 25 39.30 35.58 21.31
C LEU A 25 39.40 34.22 20.64
N MET A 26 40.59 33.61 20.59
CA MET A 26 40.75 32.27 20.02
C MET A 26 39.94 31.22 20.80
N VAL A 27 39.99 31.26 22.13
CA VAL A 27 39.22 30.35 22.98
C VAL A 27 37.72 30.60 22.83
N GLY A 28 37.27 31.85 22.78
CA GLY A 28 35.86 32.21 22.58
C GLY A 28 35.29 31.71 21.26
N VAL A 29 36.05 31.87 20.16
CA VAL A 29 35.62 31.38 18.83
C VAL A 29 35.57 29.85 18.79
N ILE A 30 36.56 29.16 19.37
CA ILE A 30 36.56 27.69 19.43
C ILE A 30 35.33 27.17 20.18
N ILE A 31 35.03 27.75 21.35
CA ILE A 31 33.85 27.34 22.14
C ILE A 31 32.55 27.62 21.35
N ALA A 32 32.45 28.76 20.67
CA ALA A 32 31.29 29.08 19.85
C ALA A 32 31.10 28.10 18.68
N ILE A 33 32.18 27.71 17.99
CA ILE A 33 32.13 26.73 16.90
C ILE A 33 31.72 25.35 17.43
N ILE A 34 32.32 24.89 18.53
CA ILE A 34 31.93 23.61 19.15
C ILE A 34 30.45 23.64 19.55
N GLY A 35 29.98 24.72 20.16
CA GLY A 35 28.57 24.90 20.51
C GLY A 35 27.65 24.81 19.29
N SER A 36 28.00 25.49 18.19
CA SER A 36 27.20 25.44 16.96
C SER A 36 27.14 24.03 16.36
N ILE A 37 28.26 23.28 16.37
CA ILE A 37 28.32 21.91 15.85
C ILE A 37 27.40 21.00 16.66
N VAL A 38 27.44 21.08 18.00
CA VAL A 38 26.59 20.27 18.87
C VAL A 38 25.10 20.55 18.60
N ILE A 39 24.72 21.82 18.43
CA ILE A 39 23.34 22.19 18.09
C ILE A 39 22.92 21.58 16.75
N PHE A 40 23.75 21.71 15.71
CA PHE A 40 23.45 21.15 14.39
C PHE A 40 23.39 19.61 14.39
N GLN A 41 24.20 18.95 15.21
CA GLN A 41 24.13 17.49 15.39
C GLN A 41 22.78 17.08 15.98
N VAL A 42 22.32 17.74 17.05
CA VAL A 42 21.01 17.44 17.65
C VAL A 42 19.88 17.70 16.65
N PHE A 43 19.95 18.80 15.89
CA PHE A 43 18.98 19.09 14.85
C PHE A 43 18.96 18.02 13.75
N ALA A 44 20.13 17.60 13.26
CA ALA A 44 20.24 16.56 12.24
C ALA A 44 19.67 15.22 12.74
N VAL A 45 19.93 14.86 13.99
CA VAL A 45 19.36 13.66 14.62
C VAL A 45 17.84 13.77 14.75
N SER A 46 17.33 14.92 15.20
CA SER A 46 15.88 15.18 15.30
C SER A 46 15.18 15.09 13.94
N GLU A 47 15.78 15.66 12.90
CA GLU A 47 15.24 15.59 11.54
C GLU A 47 15.27 14.16 10.99
N ASN A 48 16.32 13.40 11.30
CA ASN A 48 16.38 11.99 10.93
C ASN A 48 15.26 11.17 11.60
N TYR A 49 15.02 11.37 12.89
CA TYR A 49 13.89 10.73 13.59
C TYR A 49 12.54 11.15 13.00
N ASN A 50 12.36 12.43 12.69
CA ASN A 50 11.14 12.93 12.08
C ASN A 50 10.89 12.28 10.71
N ARG A 51 11.90 12.24 9.84
CA ARG A 51 11.81 11.59 8.52
C ARG A 51 11.50 10.10 8.61
N THR A 52 12.15 9.37 9.53
CA THR A 52 11.86 7.95 9.74
C THR A 52 10.45 7.73 10.28
N SER A 53 9.98 8.57 11.22
CA SER A 53 8.63 8.49 11.77
C SER A 53 7.57 8.76 10.71
N VAL A 54 7.75 9.81 9.89
CA VAL A 54 6.83 10.15 8.80
C VAL A 54 6.83 9.04 7.74
N ALA A 55 8.01 8.57 7.30
CA ALA A 55 8.10 7.47 6.34
C ALA A 55 7.44 6.18 6.88
N GLY A 56 7.58 5.89 8.17
CA GLY A 56 6.91 4.77 8.82
C GLY A 56 5.38 4.94 8.89
N SER A 57 4.89 6.17 9.09
CA SER A 57 3.46 6.49 9.04
C SER A 57 2.91 6.33 7.62
N ASP A 58 3.60 6.86 6.61
CA ASP A 58 3.20 6.79 5.20
C ASP A 58 3.16 5.33 4.71
N ALA A 59 4.13 4.51 5.13
CA ALA A 59 4.16 3.08 4.84
C ALA A 59 2.95 2.34 5.45
N GLN A 60 2.60 2.64 6.70
CA GLN A 60 1.42 2.05 7.35
C GLN A 60 0.12 2.50 6.68
N GLN A 61 -0.02 3.78 6.35
CA GLN A 61 -1.21 4.30 5.69
C GLN A 61 -1.37 3.69 4.29
N SER A 62 -0.30 3.63 3.51
CA SER A 62 -0.31 3.00 2.19
C SER A 62 -0.61 1.51 2.28
N GLY A 63 -0.05 0.82 3.28
CA GLY A 63 -0.35 -0.58 3.58
C GLY A 63 -1.82 -0.80 3.94
N ALA A 64 -2.39 0.06 4.77
CA ALA A 64 -3.81 0.00 5.15
C ALA A 64 -4.73 0.23 3.93
N MET A 65 -4.40 1.19 3.06
CA MET A 65 -5.15 1.44 1.82
C MET A 65 -5.07 0.26 0.84
N GLY A 66 -3.89 -0.38 0.73
CA GLY A 66 -3.71 -1.59 -0.05
C GLY A 66 -4.57 -2.75 0.46
N LEU A 67 -4.53 -3.00 1.77
CA LEU A 67 -5.35 -4.03 2.41
C LEU A 67 -6.85 -3.77 2.28
N TYR A 68 -7.28 -2.52 2.42
CA TYR A 68 -8.69 -2.15 2.25
C TYR A 68 -9.18 -2.44 0.82
N SER A 69 -8.34 -2.19 -0.18
CA SER A 69 -8.68 -2.49 -1.58
C SER A 69 -8.82 -4.00 -1.80
N ILE A 70 -7.88 -4.78 -1.26
CA ILE A 70 -7.94 -6.25 -1.30
C ILE A 70 -9.20 -6.76 -0.59
N GLU A 71 -9.50 -6.26 0.61
CA GLU A 71 -10.69 -6.67 1.37
C GLU A 71 -11.98 -6.36 0.59
N ARG A 72 -12.06 -5.18 -0.03
CA ARG A 72 -13.21 -4.76 -0.84
C ARG A 72 -13.46 -5.73 -1.99
N ASP A 73 -12.41 -6.14 -2.70
CA ASP A 73 -12.56 -7.06 -3.83
C ASP A 73 -12.89 -8.49 -3.32
N LEU A 74 -12.23 -8.94 -2.25
CA LEU A 74 -12.48 -10.25 -1.64
C LEU A 74 -13.91 -10.40 -1.10
N ARG A 75 -14.55 -9.32 -0.64
CA ARG A 75 -15.95 -9.36 -0.17
C ARG A 75 -16.93 -9.79 -1.27
N THR A 76 -16.58 -9.61 -2.53
CA THR A 76 -17.41 -10.03 -3.68
C THR A 76 -17.05 -11.42 -4.19
N ALA A 77 -15.99 -12.04 -3.69
CA ALA A 77 -15.52 -13.34 -4.12
C ALA A 77 -16.63 -14.39 -3.97
N GLY A 78 -16.84 -15.17 -5.03
CA GLY A 78 -17.84 -16.24 -5.06
C GLY A 78 -19.27 -15.76 -5.21
N PHE A 79 -19.54 -14.45 -5.31
CA PHE A 79 -20.87 -13.96 -5.65
C PHE A 79 -21.33 -14.60 -6.97
N GLY A 80 -22.55 -15.14 -7.03
CA GLY A 80 -23.06 -15.83 -8.22
C GLY A 80 -22.60 -17.29 -8.39
N ILE A 81 -21.71 -17.81 -7.53
CA ILE A 81 -21.39 -19.24 -7.48
C ILE A 81 -22.33 -19.91 -6.48
N ASN A 82 -23.37 -20.56 -6.98
CA ASN A 82 -24.49 -21.04 -6.15
C ASN A 82 -24.46 -22.56 -5.89
N ASP A 83 -23.45 -23.27 -6.39
CA ASP A 83 -23.28 -24.72 -6.17
C ASP A 83 -21.87 -25.01 -5.66
N THR A 84 -21.77 -25.44 -4.40
CA THR A 84 -20.49 -25.72 -3.75
C THR A 84 -19.89 -27.06 -4.19
N THR A 85 -20.68 -27.94 -4.82
CA THR A 85 -20.26 -29.29 -5.19
C THR A 85 -19.17 -29.28 -6.26
N PHE A 86 -19.18 -28.26 -7.11
CA PHE A 86 -18.25 -28.12 -8.24
C PHE A 86 -17.06 -27.20 -7.93
N LEU A 87 -16.90 -26.76 -6.67
CA LEU A 87 -15.76 -25.94 -6.28
C LEU A 87 -14.45 -26.72 -6.45
N GLY A 88 -13.46 -26.06 -7.05
CA GLY A 88 -12.16 -26.64 -7.37
C GLY A 88 -12.10 -27.39 -8.70
N CYS A 89 -13.25 -27.69 -9.33
CA CYS A 89 -13.27 -28.29 -10.66
C CYS A 89 -12.64 -27.35 -11.71
N ASN A 90 -12.01 -27.94 -12.73
CA ASN A 90 -11.44 -27.18 -13.83
C ASN A 90 -12.54 -26.84 -14.86
N VAL A 91 -12.78 -25.56 -15.07
CA VAL A 91 -13.72 -25.05 -16.08
C VAL A 91 -13.00 -24.91 -17.40
N LEU A 92 -13.60 -25.46 -18.44
CA LEU A 92 -13.21 -25.22 -19.83
C LEU A 92 -14.02 -24.02 -20.32
N ALA A 93 -13.33 -22.96 -20.71
CA ALA A 93 -13.95 -21.70 -21.09
C ALA A 93 -13.51 -21.26 -22.49
N TYR A 94 -14.44 -20.63 -23.19
CA TYR A 94 -14.24 -20.10 -24.52
C TYR A 94 -14.64 -18.62 -24.54
N ASN A 95 -13.79 -17.79 -25.13
CA ASN A 95 -14.07 -16.38 -25.39
C ASN A 95 -13.44 -15.99 -26.72
N ASP A 96 -14.27 -15.65 -27.70
CA ASP A 96 -13.87 -15.31 -29.08
C ASP A 96 -13.09 -13.98 -29.19
N VAL A 97 -13.17 -13.12 -28.18
CA VAL A 97 -12.46 -11.83 -28.10
C VAL A 97 -11.05 -11.99 -27.52
N ARG A 98 -10.73 -13.13 -26.89
CA ARG A 98 -9.44 -13.37 -26.25
C ARG A 98 -8.49 -14.16 -27.15
N THR A 99 -7.19 -13.94 -26.99
CA THR A 99 -6.14 -14.80 -27.55
C THR A 99 -5.28 -15.37 -26.41
N PRO A 100 -5.21 -16.70 -26.21
CA PRO A 100 -5.99 -17.74 -26.91
C PRO A 100 -7.49 -17.66 -26.57
N THR A 101 -8.32 -18.15 -27.49
CA THR A 101 -9.79 -18.16 -27.37
C THR A 101 -10.25 -19.15 -26.30
N ASP A 102 -9.59 -20.31 -26.27
CA ASP A 102 -9.81 -21.33 -25.26
C ASP A 102 -8.89 -21.08 -24.06
N PHE A 103 -9.45 -21.21 -22.87
CA PHE A 103 -8.70 -21.13 -21.63
C PHE A 103 -9.36 -21.98 -20.55
N ASN A 104 -8.59 -22.28 -19.52
CA ASN A 104 -9.05 -23.01 -18.37
C ASN A 104 -8.85 -22.19 -17.10
N PHE A 105 -9.72 -22.41 -16.12
CA PHE A 105 -9.57 -21.87 -14.78
C PHE A 105 -10.22 -22.80 -13.77
N SER A 106 -9.74 -22.78 -12.53
CA SER A 106 -10.37 -23.53 -11.45
C SER A 106 -11.56 -22.74 -10.90
N LEU A 107 -12.71 -23.40 -10.75
CA LEU A 107 -13.93 -22.80 -10.18
C LEU A 107 -13.76 -22.63 -8.67
N GLN A 108 -13.09 -21.56 -8.26
CA GLN A 108 -12.92 -21.22 -6.85
C GLN A 108 -13.10 -19.70 -6.66
N PRO A 109 -13.76 -19.26 -5.58
CA PRO A 109 -13.95 -17.83 -5.30
C PRO A 109 -12.65 -17.03 -5.26
N VAL A 110 -11.60 -17.62 -4.68
CA VAL A 110 -10.28 -16.99 -4.51
C VAL A 110 -9.20 -18.01 -4.81
N LEU A 111 -8.28 -17.67 -5.70
CA LEU A 111 -7.07 -18.44 -6.00
C LEU A 111 -5.84 -17.56 -5.76
N ILE A 112 -4.94 -18.03 -4.90
CA ILE A 112 -3.63 -17.40 -4.70
C ILE A 112 -2.59 -18.22 -5.45
N THR A 113 -1.95 -17.60 -6.43
CA THR A 113 -0.86 -18.22 -7.20
C THR A 113 0.44 -17.52 -6.84
N GLN A 114 1.38 -18.32 -6.36
CA GLN A 114 2.68 -17.84 -5.93
C GLN A 114 3.51 -17.33 -7.11
N GLY A 115 4.23 -16.23 -6.91
CA GLY A 115 5.19 -15.68 -7.86
C GLY A 115 6.43 -16.57 -8.02
N ALA A 116 7.14 -16.38 -9.14
CA ALA A 116 8.34 -17.15 -9.47
C ALA A 116 9.58 -16.70 -8.68
N GLY A 117 10.58 -17.59 -8.58
CA GLY A 117 11.91 -17.27 -8.04
C GLY A 117 11.95 -17.07 -6.53
N ASN A 118 11.02 -17.69 -5.82
CA ASN A 118 10.89 -17.72 -4.37
C ASN A 118 12.05 -18.48 -3.72
N ASP A 119 12.85 -17.76 -2.93
CA ASP A 119 13.88 -18.33 -2.06
C ASP A 119 13.24 -18.76 -0.73
N ALA A 120 13.24 -20.06 -0.46
CA ALA A 120 12.65 -20.65 0.75
C ALA A 120 13.34 -20.19 2.06
N THR A 121 14.54 -19.62 1.97
CA THR A 121 15.32 -19.15 3.12
C THR A 121 15.01 -17.71 3.48
N THR A 122 14.87 -16.85 2.46
CA THR A 122 14.63 -15.41 2.65
C THR A 122 13.14 -15.06 2.58
N GLY A 123 12.31 -15.94 2.02
CA GLY A 123 10.89 -15.70 1.78
C GLY A 123 10.62 -14.67 0.68
N VAL A 124 11.64 -14.27 -0.08
CA VAL A 124 11.53 -13.26 -1.13
C VAL A 124 11.54 -13.93 -2.50
N GLY A 125 10.52 -13.64 -3.30
CA GLY A 125 10.41 -14.06 -4.70
C GLY A 125 10.88 -12.99 -5.67
N ALA A 126 11.34 -13.42 -6.85
CA ALA A 126 11.66 -12.52 -7.96
C ALA A 126 10.39 -11.94 -8.62
N ALA A 127 9.25 -12.61 -8.46
CA ALA A 127 7.94 -12.16 -8.94
C ALA A 127 6.93 -12.04 -7.79
N SER A 128 5.97 -11.13 -7.95
CA SER A 128 4.86 -10.95 -7.02
C SER A 128 3.86 -12.11 -7.08
N ASP A 129 3.24 -12.42 -5.94
CA ASP A 129 2.09 -13.31 -5.88
C ASP A 129 0.88 -12.68 -6.56
N THR A 130 -0.04 -13.51 -7.04
CA THR A 130 -1.27 -13.08 -7.70
C THR A 130 -2.48 -13.63 -6.98
N ILE A 131 -3.46 -12.77 -6.72
CA ILE A 131 -4.75 -13.14 -6.14
C ILE A 131 -5.78 -12.99 -7.26
N THR A 132 -6.36 -14.11 -7.69
CA THR A 132 -7.44 -14.14 -8.67
C THR A 132 -8.77 -14.30 -7.94
N ILE A 133 -9.70 -13.40 -8.20
CA ILE A 133 -11.02 -13.38 -7.56
C ILE A 133 -12.07 -13.66 -8.63
N LEU A 134 -12.88 -14.68 -8.41
CA LEU A 134 -13.98 -15.04 -9.29
C LEU A 134 -15.29 -14.59 -8.66
N TYR A 135 -16.06 -13.80 -9.40
CA TYR A 135 -17.38 -13.33 -9.01
C TYR A 135 -18.23 -13.12 -10.27
N GLY A 136 -19.53 -13.38 -10.15
CA GLY A 136 -20.54 -12.99 -11.11
C GLY A 136 -21.03 -11.57 -10.84
N ASN A 137 -21.79 -11.02 -11.78
CA ASN A 137 -22.40 -9.69 -11.66
C ASN A 137 -23.90 -9.71 -12.00
N SER A 138 -24.51 -10.90 -12.05
CA SER A 138 -25.93 -11.03 -12.35
C SER A 138 -26.76 -10.42 -11.22
N SER A 139 -27.70 -9.55 -11.58
CA SER A 139 -28.65 -8.94 -10.64
C SER A 139 -29.71 -9.94 -10.14
N ASN A 140 -29.90 -11.02 -10.91
CA ASN A 140 -30.76 -12.13 -10.55
C ASN A 140 -29.89 -13.21 -9.88
N GLY A 141 -30.12 -13.47 -8.60
CA GLY A 141 -29.49 -14.57 -7.87
C GLY A 141 -30.04 -15.90 -8.40
N LEU A 142 -29.28 -16.56 -9.27
CA LEU A 142 -29.68 -17.81 -9.88
C LEU A 142 -29.27 -18.99 -9.01
N ALA A 143 -30.20 -19.62 -8.30
CA ALA A 143 -29.94 -20.96 -7.79
C ALA A 143 -29.49 -21.88 -8.95
N SER A 144 -28.59 -22.82 -8.66
CA SER A 144 -28.17 -23.83 -9.65
C SER A 144 -29.40 -24.53 -10.22
N VAL A 145 -29.51 -24.59 -11.55
CA VAL A 145 -30.65 -25.20 -12.25
C VAL A 145 -30.18 -26.46 -12.96
N GLN A 146 -30.94 -27.54 -12.81
CA GLN A 146 -30.65 -28.79 -13.49
C GLN A 146 -31.00 -28.73 -14.98
N GLN A 147 -30.11 -29.29 -15.78
CA GLN A 147 -30.35 -29.59 -17.18
C GLN A 147 -31.30 -30.81 -17.29
N VAL A 148 -32.37 -30.66 -18.07
CA VAL A 148 -33.45 -31.66 -18.20
C VAL A 148 -33.16 -32.68 -19.30
N GLN A 149 -32.33 -32.31 -20.28
CA GLN A 149 -32.00 -33.16 -21.43
C GLN A 149 -30.54 -32.97 -21.82
N ASN A 150 -29.88 -34.07 -22.18
CA ASN A 150 -28.51 -34.00 -22.70
C ASN A 150 -28.48 -33.31 -24.07
N MET A 151 -27.38 -32.62 -24.39
CA MET A 151 -27.19 -32.06 -25.72
C MET A 151 -26.89 -33.19 -26.72
N ALA A 152 -27.68 -33.30 -27.79
CA ALA A 152 -27.44 -34.30 -28.84
C ALA A 152 -26.36 -33.85 -29.84
N SER A 153 -26.10 -32.54 -29.93
CA SER A 153 -25.03 -31.93 -30.74
C SER A 153 -24.45 -30.72 -30.02
N ALA A 154 -23.19 -30.36 -30.32
CA ALA A 154 -22.49 -29.19 -29.76
C ALA A 154 -23.14 -27.84 -30.10
N THR A 155 -24.11 -27.83 -31.02
CA THR A 155 -24.86 -26.64 -31.47
C THR A 155 -26.27 -26.57 -30.88
N GLU A 156 -26.69 -27.53 -30.07
CA GLU A 156 -28.03 -27.50 -29.45
C GLU A 156 -28.09 -26.59 -28.22
N ASP A 157 -29.28 -26.07 -27.95
CA ASP A 157 -29.53 -25.28 -26.73
C ASP A 157 -29.56 -26.17 -25.48
N TYR A 158 -28.98 -25.67 -24.39
CA TYR A 158 -29.19 -26.24 -23.05
C TYR A 158 -30.67 -26.12 -22.64
N LYS A 159 -31.33 -27.26 -22.37
CA LYS A 159 -32.69 -27.30 -21.82
C LYS A 159 -32.62 -27.42 -20.30
N VAL A 160 -33.01 -26.36 -19.60
CA VAL A 160 -33.01 -26.27 -18.13
C VAL A 160 -34.42 -26.36 -17.54
N SER A 161 -34.54 -26.83 -16.30
CA SER A 161 -35.83 -27.03 -15.63
C SER A 161 -36.54 -25.72 -15.28
N ASN A 162 -35.77 -24.64 -15.12
CA ASN A 162 -36.27 -23.29 -14.89
C ASN A 162 -35.40 -22.26 -15.63
N ARG A 163 -36.05 -21.30 -16.31
CA ARG A 163 -35.40 -20.22 -17.05
C ARG A 163 -35.41 -18.89 -16.31
N TYR A 164 -36.03 -18.83 -15.13
CA TYR A 164 -36.15 -17.61 -14.35
C TYR A 164 -34.77 -17.05 -14.00
N GLY A 165 -34.55 -15.77 -14.33
CA GLY A 165 -33.33 -15.02 -14.02
C GLY A 165 -32.21 -15.10 -15.06
N PHE A 166 -32.32 -15.99 -16.07
CA PHE A 166 -31.40 -16.01 -17.23
C PHE A 166 -31.81 -14.93 -18.22
N GLN A 167 -30.86 -14.08 -18.60
CA GLN A 167 -31.02 -13.04 -19.62
C GLN A 167 -30.13 -13.32 -20.83
N MET A 168 -30.50 -12.75 -21.97
CA MET A 168 -29.69 -12.86 -23.18
C MET A 168 -28.37 -12.12 -22.96
N GLY A 169 -27.24 -12.82 -23.18
CA GLY A 169 -25.90 -12.29 -22.93
C GLY A 169 -25.30 -12.68 -21.58
N ASP A 170 -26.04 -13.38 -20.73
CA ASP A 170 -25.48 -13.93 -19.50
C ASP A 170 -24.47 -15.05 -19.78
N LEU A 171 -23.38 -15.07 -19.02
CA LEU A 171 -22.44 -16.18 -18.99
C LEU A 171 -22.78 -17.10 -17.82
N PHE A 172 -22.88 -18.40 -18.09
CA PHE A 172 -23.12 -19.41 -17.07
C PHE A 172 -22.08 -20.53 -17.20
N VAL A 173 -21.83 -21.20 -16.07
CA VAL A 173 -20.99 -22.40 -16.03
C VAL A 173 -21.92 -23.61 -16.04
N ALA A 174 -21.76 -24.47 -17.05
CA ALA A 174 -22.39 -25.79 -17.06
C ALA A 174 -21.44 -26.79 -16.39
N ALA A 175 -21.97 -27.63 -15.50
CA ALA A 175 -21.21 -28.66 -14.82
C ALA A 175 -22.03 -29.95 -14.80
N GLU A 176 -21.35 -31.09 -14.92
CA GLU A 176 -21.92 -32.41 -14.74
C GLU A 176 -21.30 -33.07 -13.50
N GLY A 177 -22.10 -33.83 -12.76
CA GLY A 177 -21.58 -34.70 -11.72
C GLY A 177 -20.85 -35.87 -12.38
N GLY A 178 -19.58 -36.06 -12.02
CA GLY A 178 -18.78 -37.21 -12.43
C GLY A 178 -19.25 -38.53 -11.82
#